data_AF-A0A2D4H5K6-F1
#
_entry.id   AF-A0A2D4H5K6-F1
#
_cell.length_a   1.000
_cell.length_b   1.000
_cell.length_c   1.000
_cell.angle_alpha   90.00
_cell.angle_beta   90.00
_cell.angle_gamma   90.00
#
_symmetry.space_group_name_H-M   'P 1'
#
loop_
_entity.id
_entity.type
_entity.pdbx_description
1 polymer ?
#
loop_
_entity_poly.entity_id
_entity_poly.type
_entity_poly.pdbx_seq_one_letter_code
_entity_poly.pdbx_strand_id
1 'polypeptide(L)'
;LKRNKCHIGVPEVEFLGFLINASGISPTPSKLKAIKEAPIPKDKAELQAFLGLLNFYNLFLPQKATIAEPLHRLLDKSATWTWGRKEAEAFSKVKALLTSKSILIQYNETLPLTLT
;
A
#
# COMPACT_ATOMS: atom_id res chain seq x y z
N LEU A 1 6.10 -20.83 24.56
CA LEU A 1 5.49 -20.66 23.22
C LEU A 1 3.96 -20.73 23.35
N LYS A 2 3.20 -19.77 22.83
CA LYS A 2 1.74 -19.91 22.70
C LYS A 2 1.44 -20.73 21.43
N ARG A 3 1.33 -22.06 21.56
CA ARG A 3 1.22 -23.00 20.42
C ARG A 3 0.14 -22.63 19.41
N ASN A 4 -1.00 -22.11 19.88
CA ASN A 4 -2.14 -21.74 19.05
C ASN A 4 -1.87 -20.57 18.09
N LYS A 5 -0.78 -19.82 18.29
CA LYS A 5 -0.34 -18.71 17.42
C LYS A 5 0.85 -19.09 16.54
N CYS A 6 1.31 -20.33 16.61
CA CYS A 6 2.46 -20.80 15.86
C CYS A 6 1.99 -21.50 14.59
N HIS A 7 2.47 -21.04 13.45
CA HIS A 7 2.29 -21.70 12.16
C HIS A 7 3.65 -22.30 11.78
N ILE A 8 3.74 -23.63 11.73
CA ILE A 8 5.00 -24.38 11.50
C ILE A 8 4.77 -25.34 10.33
N GLY A 9 5.68 -25.36 9.36
CA GLY A 9 5.61 -26.27 8.20
C GLY A 9 4.46 -25.98 7.24
N VAL A 10 3.95 -24.75 7.22
CA VAL A 10 2.85 -24.33 6.33
C VAL A 10 3.40 -23.74 5.03
N PRO A 11 2.71 -23.93 3.89
CA PRO A 11 3.15 -23.39 2.59
C PRO A 11 3.01 -21.86 2.48
N GLU A 12 2.22 -21.25 3.36
CA GLU A 12 1.93 -19.83 3.40
C GLU A 12 1.73 -19.38 4.84
N VAL A 13 2.19 -18.17 5.18
CA VAL A 13 2.03 -17.58 6.50
C VAL A 13 1.70 -16.10 6.42
N GLU A 14 0.77 -15.64 7.25
CA GLU A 14 0.56 -14.21 7.48
C GLU A 14 1.54 -13.70 8.54
N PHE A 15 2.32 -12.69 8.19
CA PHE A 15 3.29 -12.07 9.07
C PHE A 15 3.34 -10.55 8.87
N LEU A 16 3.12 -9.79 9.94
CA LEU A 16 3.15 -8.31 9.95
C LEU A 16 2.25 -7.64 8.88
N GLY A 17 1.12 -8.26 8.52
CA GLY A 17 0.22 -7.71 7.50
C GLY A 17 0.67 -8.00 6.05
N PHE A 18 1.62 -8.93 5.89
CA PHE A 18 2.00 -9.54 4.63
C PHE A 18 1.67 -11.03 4.63
N LEU A 19 1.36 -11.54 3.45
CA LEU A 19 1.21 -12.94 3.13
C LEU A 19 2.50 -13.39 2.45
N ILE A 20 3.20 -14.34 3.07
CA ILE A 20 4.50 -14.84 2.62
C ILE A 20 4.33 -16.29 2.18
N ASN A 21 4.70 -16.57 0.94
CA ASN A 21 4.67 -17.92 0.36
C ASN A 21 5.85 -18.12 -0.61
N ALA A 22 5.92 -19.30 -1.23
CA ALA A 22 6.99 -19.65 -2.17
C ALA A 22 7.07 -18.72 -3.40
N SER A 23 5.99 -18.03 -3.76
CA SER A 23 5.97 -17.08 -4.88
C SER A 23 6.49 -15.69 -4.50
N GLY A 24 6.54 -15.38 -3.20
CA GLY A 24 7.05 -14.11 -2.69
C GLY A 24 6.23 -13.54 -1.54
N ILE A 25 6.27 -12.22 -1.42
CA ILE A 25 5.63 -11.43 -0.36
C ILE A 25 4.52 -10.61 -1.01
N SER A 26 3.33 -10.65 -0.44
CA SER A 26 2.19 -9.84 -0.88
C SER A 26 1.45 -9.22 0.30
N PRO A 27 0.72 -8.11 0.14
CA PRO A 27 -0.13 -7.59 1.21
C PRO A 27 -1.26 -8.57 1.55
N THR A 28 -1.66 -8.67 2.82
CA THR A 28 -2.79 -9.55 3.17
C THR A 28 -4.09 -9.06 2.53
N PRO A 29 -4.99 -9.97 2.10
CA PRO A 29 -6.29 -9.60 1.51
C PRO A 29 -7.13 -8.71 2.44
N SER A 30 -7.03 -8.92 3.75
CA SER A 30 -7.70 -8.11 4.77
C SER A 30 -7.25 -6.66 4.74
N LYS A 31 -5.95 -6.39 4.57
CA LYS A 31 -5.44 -5.02 4.50
C LYS A 31 -5.74 -4.36 3.15
N LEU A 32 -5.65 -5.12 2.06
CA LEU A 32 -6.07 -4.63 0.73
C LEU A 32 -7.55 -4.24 0.73
N LYS A 33 -8.41 -5.04 1.36
CA LYS A 33 -9.83 -4.73 1.52
C LYS A 33 -10.04 -3.46 2.31
N ALA A 34 -9.37 -3.30 3.46
CA ALA A 34 -9.46 -2.10 4.28
C ALA A 34 -9.04 -0.82 3.52
N ILE A 35 -8.00 -0.92 2.68
CA ILE A 35 -7.55 0.17 1.81
C ILE A 35 -8.59 0.50 0.73
N LYS A 36 -9.15 -0.54 0.09
CA LYS A 36 -10.18 -0.37 -0.94
C LYS A 36 -11.44 0.31 -0.38
N GLU A 37 -11.87 -0.10 0.79
CA GLU A 37 -13.05 0.40 1.49
C GLU A 37 -12.81 1.68 2.30
N ALA A 38 -11.56 2.16 2.37
CA ALA A 38 -11.23 3.37 3.13
C ALA A 38 -12.11 4.56 2.70
N PRO A 39 -12.73 5.30 3.61
CA PRO A 39 -13.55 6.45 3.24
C PRO A 39 -12.71 7.54 2.57
N ILE A 40 -13.37 8.42 1.83
CA ILE A 40 -12.72 9.65 1.33
C ILE A 40 -12.37 10.50 2.57
N PRO A 41 -11.11 10.92 2.72
CA PRO A 41 -10.70 11.73 3.86
C PRO A 41 -11.39 13.10 3.81
N LYS A 42 -11.85 13.56 4.97
CA LYS A 42 -12.57 14.83 5.13
C LYS A 42 -11.68 15.96 5.62
N ASP A 43 -10.51 15.62 6.18
CA ASP A 43 -9.53 16.56 6.70
C ASP A 43 -8.08 16.12 6.42
N LYS A 44 -7.14 17.00 6.74
CA LYS A 44 -5.70 16.76 6.58
C LYS A 44 -5.20 15.59 7.44
N ALA A 45 -5.77 15.36 8.61
CA ALA A 45 -5.33 14.31 9.52
C ALA A 45 -5.70 12.92 8.98
N GLU A 46 -6.93 12.75 8.51
CA GLU A 46 -7.40 11.53 7.84
C GLU A 46 -6.61 11.27 6.56
N LEU A 47 -6.31 12.31 5.78
CA LEU A 47 -5.48 12.17 4.57
C LEU A 47 -4.06 11.74 4.93
N GLN A 48 -3.47 12.31 5.97
CA GLN A 48 -2.13 11.96 6.41
C GLN A 48 -2.06 10.53 6.95
N ALA A 49 -3.09 10.07 7.67
CA ALA A 49 -3.22 8.68 8.10
C ALA A 49 -3.31 7.72 6.90
N PHE A 50 -4.09 8.07 5.88
CA PHE A 50 -4.20 7.31 4.65
C PHE A 50 -2.86 7.24 3.89
N LEU A 51 -2.18 8.37 3.71
CA LEU A 51 -0.86 8.41 3.06
C LEU A 51 0.20 7.64 3.86
N GLY A 52 0.13 7.65 5.19
CA GLY A 52 0.97 6.83 6.06
C GLY A 52 0.77 5.34 5.83
N LEU A 53 -0.49 4.89 5.74
CA LEU A 53 -0.83 3.51 5.39
C LEU A 53 -0.32 3.13 3.99
N LEU A 54 -0.41 4.06 3.04
CA LEU A 54 0.15 3.91 1.70
C LEU A 54 1.66 3.76 1.69
N ASN A 55 2.34 4.45 2.59
CA ASN A 55 3.79 4.36 2.71
C ASN A 55 4.25 2.99 3.22
N PHE A 56 3.44 2.34 4.07
CA PHE A 56 3.70 0.96 4.51
C PHE A 56 3.72 -0.03 3.33
N TYR A 57 2.91 0.22 2.30
CA TYR A 57 2.83 -0.61 1.09
C TYR A 57 3.58 -0.03 -0.11
N ASN A 58 4.52 0.89 0.11
CA ASN A 58 5.22 1.61 -0.96
C ASN A 58 5.88 0.66 -1.98
N LEU A 59 6.44 -0.46 -1.52
CA LEU A 59 7.12 -1.44 -2.36
C LEU A 59 6.21 -2.05 -3.45
N PHE A 60 4.89 -1.99 -3.28
CA PHE A 60 3.91 -2.55 -4.21
C PHE A 60 3.33 -1.50 -5.17
N LEU A 61 3.74 -0.23 -5.03
CA LEU A 61 3.11 0.92 -5.68
C LEU A 61 4.07 1.64 -6.61
N PRO A 62 4.20 1.16 -7.87
CA PRO A 62 5.01 1.86 -8.85
C PRO A 62 4.45 3.27 -9.09
N GLN A 63 5.34 4.25 -9.20
CA GLN A 63 5.01 5.65 -9.51
C GLN A 63 4.02 6.31 -8.54
N LYS A 64 3.90 5.81 -7.29
CA LYS A 64 2.96 6.38 -6.31
C LYS A 64 3.18 7.87 -6.08
N ALA A 65 4.43 8.35 -6.14
CA ALA A 65 4.77 9.73 -5.82
C ALA A 65 4.10 10.69 -6.81
N THR A 66 4.14 10.34 -8.09
CA THR A 66 3.49 11.10 -9.17
C THR A 66 1.97 11.11 -9.01
N ILE A 67 1.38 9.97 -8.64
CA ILE A 67 -0.08 9.83 -8.56
C ILE A 67 -0.62 10.47 -7.28
N ALA A 68 0.12 10.38 -6.18
CA ALA A 68 -0.23 10.97 -4.89
C ALA A 68 0.21 12.43 -4.75
N GLU A 69 0.88 13.04 -5.74
CA GLU A 69 1.31 14.45 -5.70
C GLU A 69 0.17 15.40 -5.34
N PRO A 70 -1.04 15.29 -5.92
CA PRO A 70 -2.15 16.18 -5.56
C PRO A 70 -2.58 16.03 -4.10
N LEU A 71 -2.46 14.82 -3.56
CA LEU A 71 -2.79 14.51 -2.17
C LEU A 71 -1.71 15.06 -1.22
N HIS A 72 -0.43 14.97 -1.59
CA HIS A 72 0.65 15.55 -0.80
C HIS A 72 0.55 17.07 -0.74
N ARG A 73 0.14 17.72 -1.83
CA ARG A 73 -0.05 19.18 -1.89
C ARG A 73 -1.14 19.69 -0.95
N LEU A 74 -2.17 18.89 -0.67
CA LEU A 74 -3.19 19.21 0.35
C LEU A 74 -2.64 19.23 1.78
N LEU A 75 -1.52 18.53 2.04
CA LEU A 75 -0.89 18.47 3.35
C LEU A 75 0.07 19.63 3.61
N ASP A 76 0.35 20.48 2.62
CA ASP A 76 1.21 21.64 2.81
C ASP A 76 0.62 22.61 3.84
N LYS A 77 1.51 23.23 4.62
CA LYS A 77 1.12 24.16 5.70
C LYS A 77 0.37 25.38 5.18
N SER A 78 0.68 25.83 3.97
CA SER A 78 0.05 26.97 3.31
C SER A 78 -1.17 26.61 2.46
N ALA A 79 -1.44 25.32 2.24
CA ALA A 79 -2.54 24.89 1.39
C ALA A 79 -3.88 24.95 2.14
N THR A 80 -4.88 25.55 1.51
CA THR A 80 -6.28 25.41 1.93
C THR A 80 -6.79 24.02 1.57
N TRP A 81 -7.60 23.44 2.46
CA TRP A 81 -8.22 22.14 2.20
C TRP A 81 -9.29 22.28 1.12
N THR A 82 -8.97 21.86 -0.10
CA THR A 82 -9.89 21.89 -1.24
C THR A 82 -9.91 20.53 -1.92
N TRP A 83 -10.95 19.74 -1.65
CA TRP A 83 -11.12 18.44 -2.28
C TRP A 83 -11.82 18.58 -3.63
N GLY A 84 -11.04 18.62 -4.70
CA GLY A 84 -11.54 18.77 -6.06
C GLY A 84 -11.51 17.48 -6.87
N ARG A 85 -11.68 17.62 -8.19
CA ARG A 85 -11.64 16.50 -9.14
C ARG A 85 -10.26 15.85 -9.19
N LYS A 86 -9.18 16.62 -9.11
CA LYS A 86 -7.80 16.12 -9.21
C LYS A 86 -7.45 15.22 -8.03
N GLU A 87 -7.85 15.62 -6.83
CA GLU A 87 -7.60 14.92 -5.57
C GLU A 87 -8.43 13.63 -5.51
N ALA A 88 -9.71 13.70 -5.91
CA ALA A 88 -10.56 12.53 -6.04
C ALA A 88 -10.03 11.50 -7.07
N GLU A 89 -9.54 11.98 -8.21
CA GLU A 89 -8.94 11.14 -9.26
C GLU A 89 -7.65 10.48 -8.76
N ALA A 90 -6.77 11.24 -8.11
CA ALA A 90 -5.56 10.74 -7.47
C ALA A 90 -5.89 9.66 -6.43
N PHE A 91 -6.83 9.92 -5.52
CA PHE A 91 -7.25 8.98 -4.49
C PHE A 91 -7.78 7.67 -5.08
N SER A 92 -8.61 7.74 -6.12
CA SER A 92 -9.12 6.57 -6.84
C SER A 92 -8.00 5.78 -7.53
N LYS A 93 -7.10 6.47 -8.24
CA LYS A 93 -5.93 5.84 -8.90
C LYS A 93 -5.01 5.13 -7.92
N VAL A 94 -4.74 5.75 -6.78
CA VAL A 94 -3.90 5.15 -5.74
C VAL A 94 -4.54 3.88 -5.17
N LYS A 95 -5.85 3.89 -4.92
CA LYS A 95 -6.58 2.68 -4.50
C LYS A 95 -6.56 1.58 -5.55
N ALA A 96 -6.68 1.95 -6.82
CA ALA A 96 -6.62 1.00 -7.93
C ALA A 96 -5.22 0.35 -8.02
N LEU A 97 -4.14 1.11 -7.83
CA LEU A 97 -2.78 0.57 -7.80
C LEU A 97 -2.57 -0.45 -6.69
N LEU A 98 -3.08 -0.18 -5.48
CA LEU A 98 -3.03 -1.12 -4.36
C LEU A 98 -3.79 -2.42 -4.63
N THR A 99 -4.81 -2.37 -5.51
CA THR A 99 -5.62 -3.54 -5.87
C THR A 99 -4.97 -4.37 -6.99
N SER A 100 -4.07 -3.77 -7.77
CA SER A 100 -3.25 -4.52 -8.73
C SER A 100 -2.35 -5.46 -7.93
N LYS A 101 -2.46 -6.78 -8.17
CA LYS A 101 -1.68 -7.83 -7.50
C LYS A 101 -0.18 -7.69 -7.83
N SER A 102 0.47 -6.70 -7.25
CA SER A 102 1.93 -6.64 -7.21
C SER A 102 2.41 -7.64 -6.17
N ILE A 103 3.25 -8.57 -6.59
CA ILE A 103 3.93 -9.54 -5.72
C ILE A 103 5.40 -9.14 -5.70
N LEU A 104 5.97 -9.03 -4.50
CA LEU A 104 7.41 -8.84 -4.36
C LEU A 104 8.06 -10.21 -4.35
N ILE A 105 8.90 -10.46 -5.35
CA ILE A 105 9.66 -11.69 -5.45
C ILE A 105 10.90 -11.56 -4.54
N GLN A 106 11.30 -12.65 -3.90
CA GLN A 106 12.55 -12.66 -3.15
C GLN A 106 13.74 -12.47 -4.09
N TYR A 107 14.77 -11.78 -3.61
CA TYR A 107 15.99 -11.60 -4.38
C TYR A 107 16.57 -12.96 -4.79
N ASN A 108 16.91 -13.08 -6.07
CA ASN A 108 17.48 -14.28 -6.65
C ASN A 108 18.74 -13.91 -7.44
N GLU A 109 19.90 -14.37 -6.97
CA GLU A 109 21.22 -14.11 -7.56
C GLU A 109 21.37 -14.64 -8.99
N THR A 110 20.54 -15.61 -9.39
CA THR A 110 20.55 -16.20 -10.74
C THR A 110 19.74 -15.40 -11.76
N LEU A 111 18.93 -14.44 -11.31
CA LEU A 111 18.15 -13.56 -12.20
C LEU A 111 18.88 -12.23 -12.42
N PRO A 112 18.80 -11.65 -13.63
CA PRO A 112 19.41 -10.36 -13.90
C PRO A 112 18.76 -9.24 -13.08
N LEU A 113 19.57 -8.49 -12.32
CA LEU A 113 19.12 -7.34 -11.55
C LEU A 113 19.01 -6.12 -12.46
N THR A 114 17.81 -5.54 -12.59
CA THR A 114 17.56 -4.35 -13.41
C THR A 114 16.95 -3.24 -12.55
N LEU A 115 17.47 -2.01 -12.64
CA LEU A 115 16.85 -0.80 -12.12
C LEU A 115 16.09 -0.12 -13.25
N THR A 116 14.77 0.03 -13.10
CA THR A 116 13.86 0.73 -14.02
C THR A 116 13.26 1.98 -13.39
#